data_AF-A0A7J8ML66-F1
#
_entry.id   AF-A0A7J8ML66-F1
#
_cell.length_a   1.000
_cell.length_b   1.000
_cell.length_c   1.000
_cell.angle_alpha   90.00
_cell.angle_beta   90.00
_cell.angle_gamma   90.00
#
_symmetry.space_group_name_H-M   'P 1'
#
loop_
_entity.id
_entity.type
_entity.pdbx_description
1 polymer ?
#
loop_
_entity_poly.entity_id
_entity_poly.type
_entity_poly.pdbx_seq_one_letter_code
_entity_poly.pdbx_strand_id
1 'polypeptide(L)'
;MVGAIFLELYSAFLHLSSDWGIHWLTSQNNRLLTAAGSNLVHFSKPNKGIRAMAQHSLLDYCLQPRKLKLAKVLNIFDPEDNAEKYLHTGWKDVDLELQKIIYTHFKEKRRKYKEKQFEYKELLELLEERGRIPLIQNNVDADLGWSVSDVEFTHSLLLWHIATDVVYNDDHHWFRAGKLGPYCRISKLLSDYMMYLLFLCPEMLPEGIGTIRHHDTCIEAKNFVHDKSKFKQIIRGLFGIDIESRSFFVLMGSLKKSAFFEGCQIAVQLQTLLGQFRWDHEDKWKLIAEVWLDMLTYVAAQCSWKEHARQLQQGEELLTHVALLMAHLGLSKKIQMVPLPKRLQEVDYEPTFYWDRLDRLPSYLA
;
A
#
# COMPACT_ATOMS: atom_id res chain seq x y z
N MET A 1 2.04 2.12 -38.42
CA MET A 1 3.36 2.68 -38.77
C MET A 1 3.96 3.50 -37.62
N VAL A 2 3.27 4.52 -37.09
CA VAL A 2 3.80 5.35 -35.98
C VAL A 2 4.08 4.55 -34.70
N GLY A 3 3.19 3.64 -34.29
CA GLY A 3 3.41 2.79 -33.11
C GLY A 3 4.59 1.81 -33.23
N ALA A 4 4.86 1.30 -34.44
CA ALA A 4 5.99 0.39 -34.68
C ALA A 4 7.33 1.13 -34.57
N ILE A 5 7.40 2.34 -35.12
CA ILE A 5 8.59 3.21 -35.02
C ILE A 5 8.85 3.59 -33.55
N PHE A 6 7.79 3.88 -32.78
CA PHE A 6 7.93 4.18 -31.35
C PHE A 6 8.46 2.97 -30.56
N LEU A 7 7.95 1.77 -30.82
CA LEU A 7 8.41 0.53 -30.17
C LEU A 7 9.87 0.19 -30.53
N GLU A 8 10.28 0.41 -31.78
CA GLU A 8 11.68 0.22 -32.20
C GLU A 8 12.62 1.23 -31.54
N LEU A 9 12.24 2.52 -31.47
CA LEU A 9 13.01 3.54 -30.77
C LEU A 9 13.10 3.26 -29.26
N TYR A 10 12.01 2.79 -28.65
CA TYR A 10 11.98 2.40 -27.25
C TYR A 10 12.84 1.17 -26.97
N SER A 11 12.78 0.15 -27.84
CA SER A 11 13.64 -1.03 -27.76
C SER A 11 15.12 -0.69 -27.91
N ALA A 12 15.47 0.17 -28.87
CA ALA A 12 16.84 0.65 -29.07
C ALA A 12 17.35 1.42 -27.84
N PHE A 13 16.50 2.26 -27.25
CA PHE A 13 16.80 2.96 -26.01
C PHE A 13 17.02 2.00 -24.84
N LEU A 14 16.12 1.03 -24.64
CA LEU A 14 16.25 0.00 -23.60
C LEU A 14 17.55 -0.78 -23.74
N HIS A 15 17.90 -1.20 -24.95
CA HIS A 15 19.16 -1.90 -25.22
C HIS A 15 20.39 -1.05 -24.87
N LEU A 16 20.39 0.24 -25.23
CA LEU A 16 21.48 1.16 -24.91
C LEU A 16 21.58 1.46 -23.40
N SER A 17 20.46 1.39 -22.67
CA SER A 17 20.40 1.59 -21.21
C SER A 17 20.70 0.34 -20.38
N SER A 18 20.87 -0.83 -21.01
CA SER A 18 21.25 -2.08 -20.32
C SER A 18 22.72 -2.08 -19.87
N ASP A 19 23.10 -2.93 -18.92
CA ASP A 19 24.49 -3.08 -18.46
C ASP A 19 25.47 -3.33 -19.62
N TRP A 20 25.06 -4.16 -20.59
CA TRP A 20 25.83 -4.44 -21.80
C TRP A 20 25.88 -3.24 -22.76
N GLY A 21 24.78 -2.52 -22.96
CA GLY A 21 24.73 -1.32 -23.81
C GLY A 21 25.57 -0.18 -23.25
N ILE A 22 25.54 -0.02 -21.93
CA ILE A 22 26.35 0.96 -21.20
C ILE A 22 27.82 0.59 -21.23
N HIS A 23 28.16 -0.69 -21.03
CA HIS A 23 29.54 -1.17 -21.19
C HIS A 23 30.04 -0.96 -22.62
N TRP A 24 29.19 -1.21 -23.63
CA TRP A 24 29.51 -0.95 -25.03
C TRP A 24 29.74 0.53 -25.31
N LEU A 25 28.88 1.43 -24.79
CA LEU A 25 29.00 2.89 -24.95
C LEU A 25 30.25 3.45 -24.26
N THR A 26 30.57 2.94 -23.06
CA THR A 26 31.72 3.39 -22.27
C THR A 26 33.05 2.84 -22.79
N SER A 27 33.03 1.71 -23.51
CA SER A 27 34.22 1.12 -24.15
C SER A 27 34.55 1.68 -25.55
N GLN A 28 33.71 2.56 -26.11
CA GLN A 28 34.02 3.23 -27.38
C GLN A 28 35.09 4.31 -27.18
N ASN A 29 36.01 4.42 -28.14
CA ASN A 29 37.05 5.47 -28.17
C ASN A 29 36.49 6.82 -28.67
N ASN A 30 35.31 7.22 -28.17
CA ASN A 30 34.61 8.45 -28.56
C ASN A 30 34.05 9.15 -27.30
N ARG A 31 34.59 10.33 -26.98
CA ARG A 31 34.23 11.13 -25.81
C ARG A 31 32.72 11.38 -25.64
N LEU A 32 31.98 11.58 -26.71
CA LEU A 32 30.53 11.83 -26.65
C LEU A 32 29.76 10.57 -26.22
N LEU A 33 30.13 9.41 -26.79
CA LEU A 33 29.52 8.13 -26.44
C LEU A 33 29.91 7.69 -25.03
N THR A 34 31.16 7.95 -24.61
CA THR A 34 31.60 7.69 -23.24
C THR A 34 30.87 8.57 -22.22
N ALA A 35 30.64 9.86 -22.55
CA ALA A 35 29.85 10.76 -21.70
C ALA A 35 28.38 10.35 -21.63
N ALA A 36 27.77 9.99 -22.77
CA ALA A 36 26.41 9.45 -22.82
C ALA A 36 26.27 8.15 -22.02
N GLY A 37 27.22 7.23 -22.17
CA GLY A 37 27.32 6.01 -21.39
C GLY A 37 27.50 6.27 -19.90
N SER A 38 28.35 7.22 -19.50
CA SER A 38 28.56 7.59 -18.09
C SER A 38 27.33 8.23 -17.46
N ASN A 39 26.60 9.08 -18.21
CA ASN A 39 25.31 9.61 -17.77
C ASN A 39 24.29 8.48 -17.63
N LEU A 40 24.24 7.55 -18.60
CA LEU A 40 23.39 6.36 -18.54
C LEU A 40 23.73 5.48 -17.33
N VAL A 41 25.01 5.25 -16.97
CA VAL A 41 25.41 4.59 -15.70
C VAL A 41 24.80 5.30 -14.50
N HIS A 42 24.77 6.63 -14.53
CA HIS A 42 24.23 7.42 -13.42
C HIS A 42 22.71 7.31 -13.31
N PHE A 43 22.01 7.10 -14.44
CA PHE A 43 20.58 6.82 -14.51
C PHE A 43 20.22 5.34 -14.30
N SER A 44 21.13 4.41 -14.62
CA SER A 44 20.92 2.96 -14.57
C SER A 44 21.50 2.30 -13.32
N LYS A 45 22.32 3.02 -12.54
CA LYS A 45 22.79 2.53 -11.24
C LYS A 45 21.55 2.06 -10.47
N PRO A 46 21.43 0.77 -10.15
CA PRO A 46 20.28 0.29 -9.42
C PRO A 46 20.25 1.05 -8.10
N ASN A 47 19.18 1.83 -7.89
CA ASN A 47 18.91 2.42 -6.60
C ASN A 47 18.93 1.26 -5.59
N LYS A 48 19.83 1.32 -4.62
CA LYS A 48 19.94 0.25 -3.62
C LYS A 48 18.81 0.45 -2.61
N GLY A 49 17.80 -0.41 -2.70
CA GLY A 49 16.63 -0.44 -1.82
C GLY A 49 15.51 0.52 -2.19
N ILE A 50 14.49 0.58 -1.33
CA ILE A 50 13.27 1.33 -1.60
C ILE A 50 13.39 2.83 -1.30
N ARG A 51 13.05 3.66 -2.30
CA ARG A 51 13.03 5.12 -2.17
C ARG A 51 11.63 5.71 -2.18
N ALA A 52 10.75 5.15 -3.01
CA ALA A 52 9.39 5.59 -3.17
C ALA A 52 8.46 4.39 -3.26
N MET A 53 7.18 4.65 -3.04
CA MET A 53 6.09 3.69 -3.24
C MET A 53 4.99 4.35 -4.07
N ALA A 54 4.33 3.53 -4.88
CA ALA A 54 3.20 3.96 -5.67
C ALA A 54 2.00 4.29 -4.78
N GLN A 55 1.14 5.19 -5.26
CA GLN A 55 -0.01 5.70 -4.54
C GLN A 55 -1.21 5.77 -5.47
N HIS A 56 -2.37 5.32 -5.00
CA HIS A 56 -3.63 5.41 -5.71
C HIS A 56 -4.76 5.72 -4.72
N SER A 57 -5.40 6.88 -4.83
CA SER A 57 -6.62 7.17 -4.07
C SER A 57 -7.83 6.87 -4.95
N LEU A 58 -8.70 5.97 -4.46
CA LEU A 58 -9.93 5.58 -5.12
C LEU A 58 -10.80 6.79 -5.40
N LEU A 59 -11.00 7.67 -4.42
CA LEU A 59 -11.86 8.84 -4.59
C LEU A 59 -11.29 9.84 -5.58
N ASP A 60 -9.96 10.01 -5.61
CA ASP A 60 -9.31 10.86 -6.60
C ASP A 60 -9.47 10.31 -8.02
N TYR A 61 -9.37 8.99 -8.18
CA TYR A 61 -9.60 8.33 -9.46
C TYR A 61 -11.08 8.38 -9.88
N CYS A 62 -12.01 8.02 -9.00
CA CYS A 62 -13.42 7.96 -9.35
C CYS A 62 -14.01 9.37 -9.57
N LEU A 63 -13.52 10.43 -8.91
CA LEU A 63 -14.18 11.75 -8.89
C LEU A 63 -13.52 12.83 -9.76
N GLN A 64 -12.37 12.56 -10.39
CA GLN A 64 -11.78 13.50 -11.32
C GLN A 64 -12.48 13.48 -12.69
N PRO A 65 -12.78 14.65 -13.29
CA PRO A 65 -13.28 14.70 -14.65
C PRO A 65 -12.19 14.16 -15.60
N ARG A 66 -12.54 13.22 -16.49
CA ARG A 66 -11.67 12.72 -17.57
C ARG A 66 -11.17 13.87 -18.43
N LYS A 67 -10.03 14.44 -18.06
CA LYS A 67 -9.42 15.61 -18.70
C LYS A 67 -8.17 15.20 -19.44
N LEU A 68 -8.28 14.43 -20.53
CA LEU A 68 -7.22 14.43 -21.53
C LEU A 68 -7.80 14.30 -22.95
N LYS A 69 -7.51 15.30 -23.79
CA LYS A 69 -7.68 15.20 -25.25
C LYS A 69 -6.83 14.07 -25.85
N LEU A 70 -5.78 13.63 -25.14
CA LEU A 70 -4.95 12.47 -25.46
C LEU A 70 -5.61 11.12 -25.14
N ALA A 71 -6.66 11.05 -24.31
CA ALA A 71 -7.38 9.81 -24.04
C ALA A 71 -7.98 9.22 -25.33
N LYS A 72 -8.43 10.06 -26.27
CA LYS A 72 -8.85 9.60 -27.61
C LYS A 72 -7.74 8.95 -28.43
N VAL A 73 -6.48 9.36 -28.22
CA VAL A 73 -5.30 8.80 -28.91
C VAL A 73 -4.80 7.55 -28.18
N LEU A 74 -4.82 7.54 -26.85
CA LEU A 74 -4.49 6.38 -26.01
C LEU A 74 -5.48 5.24 -26.21
N ASN A 75 -6.78 5.52 -26.32
CA ASN A 75 -7.82 4.52 -26.61
C ASN A 75 -7.64 3.79 -27.95
N ILE A 76 -6.83 4.32 -28.88
CA ILE A 76 -6.50 3.63 -30.14
C ILE A 76 -5.47 2.51 -29.90
N PHE A 77 -4.60 2.67 -28.92
CA PHE A 77 -3.51 1.75 -28.60
C PHE A 77 -3.76 0.94 -27.32
N ASP A 78 -4.73 1.34 -26.50
CA ASP A 78 -5.08 0.72 -25.23
C ASP A 78 -6.61 0.69 -25.03
N PRO A 79 -7.29 -0.27 -25.68
CA PRO A 79 -8.76 -0.37 -25.66
C PRO A 79 -9.33 -0.80 -24.30
N GLU A 80 -8.48 -1.29 -23.38
CA GLU A 80 -8.86 -1.70 -22.01
C GLU A 80 -8.67 -0.60 -20.96
N ASP A 81 -8.29 0.61 -21.39
CA ASP A 81 -8.06 1.78 -20.52
C ASP A 81 -6.90 1.54 -19.51
N ASN A 82 -5.96 0.62 -19.80
CA ASN A 82 -4.88 0.25 -18.89
C ASN A 82 -3.93 1.45 -18.62
N ALA A 83 -3.72 2.33 -19.59
CA ALA A 83 -2.88 3.51 -19.52
C ALA A 83 -3.49 4.60 -18.64
N GLU A 84 -4.83 4.75 -18.62
CA GLU A 84 -5.51 5.64 -17.67
C GLU A 84 -5.27 5.16 -16.23
N LYS A 85 -5.21 3.85 -15.99
CA LYS A 85 -4.90 3.28 -14.67
C LYS A 85 -3.53 3.73 -14.14
N TYR A 86 -2.51 3.74 -14.99
CA TYR A 86 -1.15 4.18 -14.60
C TYR A 86 -1.02 5.70 -14.50
N LEU A 87 -1.77 6.47 -15.31
CA LEU A 87 -1.73 7.94 -15.29
C LEU A 87 -2.22 8.55 -13.97
N HIS A 88 -3.08 7.83 -13.24
CA HIS A 88 -3.60 8.25 -11.94
C HIS A 88 -2.76 7.77 -10.75
N THR A 89 -1.63 7.11 -11.00
CA THR A 89 -0.72 6.66 -9.95
C THR A 89 0.29 7.73 -9.61
N GLY A 90 0.31 8.14 -8.35
CA GLY A 90 1.35 9.01 -7.79
C GLY A 90 2.49 8.19 -7.19
N TRP A 91 3.57 8.88 -6.83
CA TRP A 91 4.69 8.30 -6.07
C TRP A 91 4.96 9.14 -4.82
N LYS A 92 5.23 8.47 -3.70
CA LYS A 92 5.60 9.11 -2.42
C LYS A 92 6.83 8.46 -1.84
N ASP A 93 7.66 9.26 -1.19
CA ASP A 93 8.89 8.78 -0.57
C ASP A 93 8.59 7.81 0.58
N VAL A 94 9.35 6.71 0.61
CA VAL A 94 9.39 5.78 1.75
C VAL A 94 10.46 6.29 2.71
N ASP A 95 10.09 7.31 3.48
CA ASP A 95 11.01 7.98 4.38
C ASP A 95 11.33 7.19 5.67
N LEU A 96 12.29 7.72 6.44
CA LEU A 96 12.77 7.09 7.67
C LEU A 96 11.68 6.93 8.73
N GLU A 97 10.66 7.80 8.77
CA GLU A 97 9.58 7.71 9.75
C GLU A 97 8.66 6.52 9.43
N LEU A 98 8.27 6.38 8.16
CA LEU A 98 7.50 5.23 7.69
C LEU A 98 8.27 3.92 7.89
N GLN A 99 9.55 3.89 7.49
CA GLN A 99 10.43 2.74 7.69
C GLN A 99 10.54 2.34 9.17
N LYS A 100 10.70 3.31 10.07
CA LYS A 100 10.79 3.07 11.52
C LYS A 100 9.49 2.53 12.09
N ILE A 101 8.33 3.02 11.65
CA ILE A 101 7.04 2.53 12.12
C ILE A 101 6.77 1.11 11.64
N ILE A 102 7.02 0.81 10.36
CA ILE A 102 6.92 -0.55 9.82
C ILE A 102 7.87 -1.50 10.58
N TYR A 103 9.12 -1.08 10.81
CA TYR A 103 10.10 -1.89 11.53
C TYR A 103 9.71 -2.13 12.99
N THR A 104 9.22 -1.10 13.69
CA THR A 104 8.73 -1.21 15.06
C THR A 104 7.56 -2.17 15.16
N HIS A 105 6.60 -2.09 14.21
CA HIS A 105 5.46 -3.01 14.13
C HIS A 105 5.89 -4.48 14.06
N PHE A 106 6.82 -4.80 13.16
CA PHE A 106 7.29 -6.18 13.04
C PHE A 106 8.19 -6.63 14.19
N LYS A 107 8.94 -5.72 14.82
CA LYS A 107 9.65 -6.04 16.08
C LYS A 107 8.68 -6.45 17.18
N GLU A 108 7.56 -5.75 17.30
CA GLU A 108 6.53 -6.07 18.28
C GLU A 108 5.86 -7.42 17.98
N LYS A 109 5.52 -7.71 16.71
CA LYS A 109 5.04 -9.04 16.33
C LYS A 109 6.08 -10.15 16.62
N ARG A 110 7.37 -9.92 16.34
CA ARG A 110 8.44 -10.87 16.69
C ARG A 110 8.53 -11.09 18.20
N ARG A 111 8.36 -10.03 19.01
CA ARG A 111 8.35 -10.11 20.47
C ARG A 111 7.21 -11.03 20.94
N LYS A 112 5.98 -10.81 20.46
CA LYS A 112 4.82 -11.67 20.73
C LYS A 112 5.07 -13.12 20.30
N TYR A 113 5.65 -13.32 19.11
CA TYR A 113 5.99 -14.66 18.61
C TYR A 113 7.00 -15.39 19.51
N LYS A 114 8.00 -14.66 20.02
CA LYS A 114 8.99 -15.17 20.99
C LYS A 114 8.34 -15.55 22.33
N GLU A 115 7.40 -14.76 22.83
CA GLU A 115 6.66 -15.07 24.07
C GLU A 115 5.88 -16.39 23.94
N LYS A 116 5.38 -16.65 22.73
CA LYS A 116 4.74 -17.91 22.33
C LYS A 116 5.73 -19.00 21.89
N GLN A 117 6.99 -18.92 22.34
CA GLN A 117 8.04 -19.94 22.12
C GLN A 117 8.29 -20.30 20.64
N PHE A 118 8.02 -19.37 19.72
CA PHE A 118 8.14 -19.61 18.28
C PHE A 118 7.31 -20.80 17.77
N GLU A 119 6.15 -21.06 18.37
CA GLU A 119 5.24 -22.12 17.91
C GLU A 119 4.64 -21.80 16.53
N TYR A 120 4.79 -22.69 15.55
CA TYR A 120 4.35 -22.43 14.17
C TYR A 120 2.86 -22.07 14.06
N LYS A 121 2.00 -22.65 14.92
CA LYS A 121 0.57 -22.29 14.96
C LYS A 121 0.36 -20.81 15.30
N GLU A 122 1.11 -20.30 16.26
CA GLU A 122 1.05 -18.91 16.72
C GLU A 122 1.58 -17.96 15.64
N LEU A 123 2.57 -18.39 14.83
CA LEU A 123 2.97 -17.66 13.62
C LEU A 123 1.81 -17.53 12.63
N LEU A 124 1.06 -18.61 12.39
CA LEU A 124 -0.09 -18.54 11.49
C LEU A 124 -1.13 -17.55 11.99
N GLU A 125 -1.47 -17.59 13.28
CA GLU A 125 -2.43 -16.66 13.89
C GLU A 125 -1.96 -15.20 13.77
N LEU A 126 -0.70 -14.90 14.09
CA LEU A 126 -0.10 -13.56 13.97
C LEU A 126 -0.14 -12.97 12.55
N LEU A 127 -0.03 -13.84 11.54
CA LEU A 127 -0.04 -13.46 10.13
C LEU A 127 -1.46 -13.32 9.55
N GLU A 128 -2.49 -13.79 10.26
CA GLU A 128 -3.91 -13.72 9.85
C GLU A 128 -4.70 -12.61 10.58
N GLU A 129 -4.05 -11.82 11.45
CA GLU A 129 -4.71 -10.81 12.32
C GLU A 129 -5.51 -9.75 11.55
N ARG A 130 -5.07 -9.36 10.34
CA ARG A 130 -5.78 -8.46 9.39
C ARG A 130 -6.32 -7.13 9.95
N GLY A 131 -5.81 -6.68 11.10
CA GLY A 131 -6.23 -5.44 11.75
C GLY A 131 -7.27 -5.64 12.85
N ARG A 132 -7.67 -6.88 13.16
CA ARG A 132 -8.59 -7.16 14.26
C ARG A 132 -7.96 -6.91 15.63
N ILE A 133 -6.67 -7.23 15.80
CA ILE A 133 -6.00 -7.10 17.10
C ILE A 133 -5.97 -5.65 17.61
N PRO A 134 -5.62 -4.64 16.80
CA PRO A 134 -5.75 -3.23 17.19
C PRO A 134 -7.17 -2.86 17.65
N LEU A 135 -8.22 -3.38 16.99
CA LEU A 135 -9.61 -3.11 17.38
C LEU A 135 -9.95 -3.70 18.75
N ILE A 136 -9.49 -4.93 19.03
CA ILE A 136 -9.68 -5.59 20.33
C ILE A 136 -8.94 -4.82 21.43
N GLN A 137 -7.67 -4.48 21.21
CA GLN A 137 -6.83 -3.78 22.19
C GLN A 137 -7.39 -2.41 22.58
N ASN A 138 -8.13 -1.78 21.66
CA ASN A 138 -8.74 -0.47 21.84
C ASN A 138 -10.24 -0.53 22.22
N ASN A 139 -10.79 -1.73 22.48
CA ASN A 139 -12.20 -1.96 22.84
C ASN A 139 -13.24 -1.48 21.80
N VAL A 140 -12.90 -1.55 20.51
CA VAL A 140 -13.78 -1.15 19.39
C VAL A 140 -14.13 -2.30 18.43
N ASP A 141 -13.72 -3.53 18.74
CA ASP A 141 -14.02 -4.74 17.94
C ASP A 141 -15.52 -4.99 17.78
N ALA A 142 -16.34 -4.64 18.79
CA ALA A 142 -17.79 -4.81 18.71
C ALA A 142 -18.43 -3.98 17.57
N ASP A 143 -17.89 -2.78 17.30
CA ASP A 143 -18.44 -1.85 16.31
C ASP A 143 -17.76 -1.98 14.93
N LEU A 144 -16.47 -2.35 14.92
CA LEU A 144 -15.61 -2.32 13.73
C LEU A 144 -15.05 -3.69 13.32
N GLY A 145 -15.13 -4.72 14.17
CA GLY A 145 -14.51 -6.03 13.92
C GLY A 145 -15.02 -6.73 12.66
N TRP A 146 -16.30 -6.54 12.34
CA TRP A 146 -16.94 -7.07 11.12
C TRP A 146 -16.21 -6.60 9.85
N SER A 147 -15.70 -5.37 9.86
CA SER A 147 -15.07 -4.74 8.69
C SER A 147 -13.72 -5.36 8.32
N VAL A 148 -13.08 -6.10 9.23
CA VAL A 148 -11.77 -6.74 9.03
C VAL A 148 -11.82 -8.26 9.00
N SER A 149 -12.80 -8.87 9.68
CA SER A 149 -12.86 -10.33 9.85
C SER A 149 -14.03 -11.01 9.13
N ASP A 150 -15.17 -10.33 9.01
CA ASP A 150 -16.42 -10.96 8.56
C ASP A 150 -16.64 -10.79 7.05
N VAL A 151 -15.73 -10.11 6.36
CA VAL A 151 -15.78 -9.85 4.92
C VAL A 151 -14.52 -10.33 4.21
N GLU A 152 -14.61 -10.54 2.89
CA GLU A 152 -13.45 -10.88 2.08
C GLU A 152 -12.39 -9.77 2.12
N PHE A 153 -11.10 -10.12 2.01
CA PHE A 153 -9.99 -9.19 2.24
C PHE A 153 -10.08 -7.92 1.40
N THR A 154 -10.32 -8.07 0.11
CA THR A 154 -10.35 -6.95 -0.82
C THR A 154 -11.55 -6.04 -0.54
N HIS A 155 -12.63 -6.57 0.03
CA HIS A 155 -13.73 -5.73 0.54
C HIS A 155 -13.29 -4.95 1.77
N SER A 156 -12.66 -5.61 2.74
CA SER A 156 -12.08 -4.95 3.92
C SER A 156 -11.12 -3.82 3.55
N LEU A 157 -10.24 -4.06 2.59
CA LEU A 157 -9.30 -3.07 2.06
C LEU A 157 -10.05 -1.85 1.49
N LEU A 158 -11.09 -2.07 0.67
CA LEU A 158 -11.92 -0.98 0.12
C LEU A 158 -12.64 -0.19 1.22
N LEU A 159 -13.25 -0.89 2.18
CA LEU A 159 -13.95 -0.29 3.33
C LEU A 159 -13.02 0.66 4.10
N TRP A 160 -11.86 0.15 4.50
CA TRP A 160 -10.88 0.91 5.27
C TRP A 160 -10.22 2.01 4.45
N HIS A 161 -10.04 1.83 3.13
CA HIS A 161 -9.52 2.88 2.26
C HIS A 161 -10.48 4.06 2.17
N ILE A 162 -11.76 3.79 1.93
CA ILE A 162 -12.80 4.84 1.90
C ILE A 162 -12.90 5.51 3.26
N ALA A 163 -12.92 4.73 4.35
CA ALA A 163 -12.97 5.28 5.69
C ALA A 163 -11.78 6.21 5.99
N THR A 164 -10.58 5.76 5.65
CA THR A 164 -9.33 6.52 5.80
C THR A 164 -9.39 7.82 5.00
N ASP A 165 -9.82 7.78 3.73
CA ASP A 165 -9.91 8.97 2.89
C ASP A 165 -10.95 9.97 3.41
N VAL A 166 -12.10 9.49 3.86
CA VAL A 166 -13.17 10.33 4.40
C VAL A 166 -12.72 11.01 5.69
N VAL A 167 -12.16 10.26 6.64
CA VAL A 167 -11.63 10.81 7.91
C VAL A 167 -10.45 11.75 7.66
N TYR A 168 -9.55 11.40 6.73
CA TYR A 168 -8.42 12.23 6.34
C TYR A 168 -8.86 13.60 5.84
N ASN A 169 -9.86 13.63 4.95
CA ASN A 169 -10.37 14.88 4.38
C ASN A 169 -11.08 15.74 5.42
N ASP A 170 -11.81 15.14 6.36
CA ASP A 170 -12.48 15.86 7.44
C ASP A 170 -11.48 16.43 8.45
N ASP A 171 -10.56 15.62 8.97
CA ASP A 171 -9.55 16.09 9.92
C ASP A 171 -8.64 17.16 9.30
N HIS A 172 -8.19 17.01 8.04
CA HIS A 172 -7.41 18.06 7.36
C HIS A 172 -8.20 19.34 7.07
N HIS A 173 -9.54 19.30 7.14
CA HIS A 173 -10.34 20.51 7.05
C HIS A 173 -10.26 21.33 8.35
N TRP A 174 -10.31 20.66 9.50
CA TRP A 174 -10.31 21.30 10.82
C TRP A 174 -8.90 21.65 11.34
N PHE A 175 -7.88 20.88 10.93
CA PHE A 175 -6.52 21.03 11.43
C PHE A 175 -5.53 21.45 10.32
N ARG A 176 -4.58 22.32 10.68
CA ARG A 176 -3.45 22.64 9.79
C ARG A 176 -2.55 21.41 9.61
N ALA A 177 -1.90 21.31 8.45
CA ALA A 177 -0.91 20.27 8.16
C ALA A 177 0.14 20.18 9.29
N GLY A 178 0.40 18.96 9.76
CA GLY A 178 1.36 18.66 10.83
C GLY A 178 0.80 18.59 12.25
N LYS A 179 -0.49 18.90 12.48
CA LYS A 179 -1.11 18.82 13.81
C LYS A 179 -1.71 17.45 14.18
N LEU A 180 -1.90 16.56 13.21
CA LEU A 180 -2.57 15.26 13.41
C LEU A 180 -1.59 14.12 13.78
N GLY A 181 -0.33 14.46 14.06
CA GLY A 181 0.72 13.48 14.34
C GLY A 181 1.19 12.70 13.10
N PRO A 182 2.21 11.82 13.28
CA PRO A 182 2.81 11.05 12.19
C PRO A 182 1.86 9.96 11.66
N TYR A 183 1.01 9.41 12.53
CA TYR A 183 0.11 8.32 12.18
C TYR A 183 -0.90 8.71 11.10
N CYS A 184 -1.42 9.95 11.11
CA CYS A 184 -2.34 10.41 10.07
C CYS A 184 -1.74 10.30 8.66
N ARG A 185 -0.49 10.78 8.51
CA ARG A 185 0.25 10.71 7.26
C ARG A 185 0.50 9.25 6.85
N ILE A 186 0.91 8.42 7.80
CA ILE A 186 1.26 7.02 7.55
C ILE A 186 0.03 6.19 7.19
N SER A 187 -1.09 6.38 7.88
CA SER A 187 -2.37 5.75 7.53
C SER A 187 -2.75 6.07 6.09
N LYS A 188 -2.66 7.33 5.68
CA LYS A 188 -2.98 7.74 4.31
C LYS A 188 -2.03 7.13 3.28
N LEU A 189 -0.73 7.17 3.57
CA LEU A 189 0.33 6.60 2.73
C LEU A 189 0.15 5.09 2.51
N LEU A 190 -0.09 4.34 3.59
CA LEU A 190 -0.33 2.90 3.52
C LEU A 190 -1.66 2.59 2.83
N SER A 191 -2.72 3.36 3.11
CA SER A 191 -4.02 3.19 2.48
C SER A 191 -3.95 3.35 0.96
N ASP A 192 -3.35 4.44 0.47
CA ASP A 192 -3.18 4.71 -0.96
C ASP A 192 -2.27 3.67 -1.64
N TYR A 193 -1.28 3.18 -0.91
CA TYR A 193 -0.41 2.12 -1.40
C TYR A 193 -1.13 0.77 -1.51
N MET A 194 -1.93 0.38 -0.52
CA MET A 194 -2.73 -0.85 -0.55
C MET A 194 -3.81 -0.79 -1.63
N MET A 195 -4.38 0.39 -1.86
CA MET A 195 -5.30 0.62 -2.98
C MET A 195 -4.58 0.56 -4.34
N TYR A 196 -3.34 1.06 -4.44
CA TYR A 196 -2.50 0.81 -5.61
C TYR A 196 -2.32 -0.70 -5.88
N LEU A 197 -2.01 -1.49 -4.85
CA LEU A 197 -1.86 -2.94 -5.01
C LEU A 197 -3.17 -3.57 -5.52
N LEU A 198 -4.32 -3.21 -4.94
CA LEU A 198 -5.61 -3.74 -5.37
C LEU A 198 -5.95 -3.41 -6.82
N PHE A 199 -5.56 -2.22 -7.29
CA PHE A 199 -5.94 -1.74 -8.61
C PHE A 199 -4.95 -2.12 -9.72
N LEU A 200 -3.64 -2.10 -9.45
CA LEU A 200 -2.58 -2.26 -10.44
C LEU A 200 -1.70 -3.49 -10.24
N CYS A 201 -1.67 -4.07 -9.03
CA CYS A 201 -0.91 -5.28 -8.74
C CYS A 201 -1.78 -6.35 -8.04
N PRO A 202 -2.99 -6.66 -8.56
CA PRO A 202 -3.94 -7.53 -7.86
C PRO A 202 -3.39 -8.94 -7.64
N GLU A 203 -2.42 -9.40 -8.45
CA GLU A 203 -1.77 -10.71 -8.24
C GLU A 203 -0.91 -10.77 -6.96
N MET A 204 -0.54 -9.63 -6.39
CA MET A 204 0.14 -9.57 -5.08
C MET A 204 -0.83 -9.67 -3.90
N LEU A 205 -2.14 -9.52 -4.15
CA LEU A 205 -3.16 -9.67 -3.12
C LEU A 205 -3.70 -11.12 -3.10
N PRO A 206 -4.31 -11.54 -1.98
CA PRO A 206 -5.09 -12.77 -1.94
C PRO A 206 -6.20 -12.77 -3.00
N GLU A 207 -6.47 -13.94 -3.56
CA GLU A 207 -7.53 -14.12 -4.54
C GLU A 207 -8.89 -13.67 -3.99
N GLY A 208 -9.67 -12.98 -4.83
CA GLY A 208 -10.95 -12.41 -4.45
C GLY A 208 -11.61 -11.69 -5.62
N ILE A 209 -12.75 -11.06 -5.34
CA ILE A 209 -13.51 -10.28 -6.34
C ILE A 209 -13.24 -8.78 -6.23
N GLY A 210 -12.06 -8.42 -5.74
CA GLY A 210 -11.67 -7.05 -5.44
C GLY A 210 -11.75 -6.10 -6.63
N THR A 211 -11.41 -6.56 -7.84
CA THR A 211 -11.51 -5.76 -9.07
C THR A 211 -12.95 -5.40 -9.42
N ILE A 212 -13.87 -6.35 -9.28
CA ILE A 212 -15.31 -6.14 -9.50
C ILE A 212 -15.86 -5.19 -8.43
N ARG A 213 -15.55 -5.44 -7.15
CA ARG A 213 -16.01 -4.57 -6.05
C ARG A 213 -15.46 -3.15 -6.16
N HIS A 214 -14.20 -3.00 -6.58
CA HIS A 214 -13.60 -1.70 -6.85
C HIS A 214 -14.40 -0.95 -7.92
N HIS A 215 -14.75 -1.62 -9.02
CA HIS A 215 -15.56 -1.04 -10.09
C HIS A 215 -16.93 -0.58 -9.61
N ASP A 216 -17.68 -1.47 -8.93
CA ASP A 216 -19.00 -1.16 -8.36
C ASP A 216 -18.93 0.00 -7.36
N THR A 217 -17.86 0.04 -6.57
CA THR A 217 -17.58 1.12 -5.61
C THR A 217 -17.28 2.45 -6.27
N CYS A 218 -16.53 2.47 -7.37
CA CYS A 218 -16.36 3.70 -8.14
C CYS A 218 -17.67 4.20 -8.75
N ILE A 219 -18.53 3.30 -9.25
CA ILE A 219 -19.84 3.68 -9.80
C ILE A 219 -20.69 4.31 -8.71
N GLU A 220 -20.76 3.69 -7.53
CA GLU A 220 -21.52 4.22 -6.41
C GLU A 220 -20.99 5.58 -5.94
N ALA A 221 -19.67 5.70 -5.75
CA ALA A 221 -19.03 6.94 -5.34
C ALA A 221 -19.32 8.08 -6.33
N LYS A 222 -19.22 7.81 -7.64
CA LYS A 222 -19.55 8.78 -8.70
C LYS A 222 -21.00 9.23 -8.64
N ASN A 223 -21.92 8.28 -8.47
CA ASN A 223 -23.35 8.56 -8.41
C ASN A 223 -23.73 9.38 -7.17
N PHE A 224 -23.05 9.17 -6.05
CA PHE A 224 -23.31 9.90 -4.82
C PHE A 224 -22.65 11.29 -4.80
N VAL A 225 -21.42 11.40 -5.27
CA VAL A 225 -20.60 12.60 -5.08
C VAL A 225 -20.69 13.60 -6.24
N HIS A 226 -21.05 13.16 -7.45
CA HIS A 226 -21.14 13.93 -8.70
C HIS A 226 -19.88 14.73 -9.14
N ASP A 227 -19.18 15.42 -8.23
CA ASP A 227 -17.95 16.21 -8.44
C ASP A 227 -17.09 16.23 -7.16
N LYS A 228 -15.77 16.02 -7.30
CA LYS A 228 -14.77 16.16 -6.25
C LYS A 228 -14.84 17.50 -5.49
N SER A 229 -15.21 18.59 -6.16
CA SER A 229 -15.35 19.91 -5.50
C SER A 229 -16.46 19.93 -4.43
N LYS A 230 -17.49 19.07 -4.59
CA LYS A 230 -18.59 18.88 -3.67
C LYS A 230 -18.33 17.78 -2.64
N PHE A 231 -17.36 16.90 -2.88
CA PHE A 231 -17.00 15.82 -1.96
C PHE A 231 -16.80 16.32 -0.53
N LYS A 232 -16.00 17.38 -0.34
CA LYS A 232 -15.78 17.96 1.00
C LYS A 232 -17.06 18.46 1.67
N GLN A 233 -18.01 18.99 0.91
CA GLN A 233 -19.30 19.46 1.45
C GLN A 233 -20.19 18.28 1.82
N ILE A 234 -20.20 17.23 1.00
CA ILE A 234 -20.94 15.99 1.25
C ILE A 234 -20.42 15.28 2.50
N ILE A 235 -19.10 15.20 2.66
CA ILE A 235 -18.47 14.62 3.86
C ILE A 235 -18.80 15.42 5.13
N ARG A 236 -18.87 16.75 5.06
CA ARG A 236 -19.35 17.56 6.19
C ARG A 236 -20.80 17.25 6.54
N GLY A 237 -21.65 17.10 5.51
CA GLY A 237 -23.03 16.65 5.68
C GLY A 237 -23.08 15.27 6.35
N LEU A 238 -22.22 14.34 5.91
CA LEU A 238 -22.14 12.97 6.42
C LEU A 238 -21.90 12.92 7.95
N PHE A 239 -21.03 13.77 8.48
CA PHE A 239 -20.76 13.82 9.92
C PHE A 239 -21.79 14.63 10.71
N GLY A 240 -22.59 15.48 10.05
CA GLY A 240 -23.68 16.25 10.67
C GLY A 240 -25.04 15.53 10.66
N ILE A 241 -25.09 14.30 10.16
CA ILE A 241 -26.31 13.53 9.93
C ILE A 241 -26.82 12.84 11.21
N ASP A 242 -28.15 12.91 11.42
CA ASP A 242 -28.86 12.24 12.51
C ASP A 242 -28.87 10.69 12.37
N ILE A 243 -29.48 10.01 13.35
CA ILE A 243 -29.50 8.54 13.45
C ILE A 243 -30.33 7.88 12.31
N GLU A 244 -31.38 8.52 11.82
CA GLU A 244 -32.21 7.97 10.72
C GLU A 244 -31.43 8.01 9.40
N SER A 245 -30.74 9.11 9.16
CA SER A 245 -29.90 9.25 7.97
C SER A 245 -28.65 8.34 8.03
N ARG A 246 -28.14 7.96 9.22
CA ARG A 246 -27.17 6.86 9.38
C ARG A 246 -27.76 5.49 9.00
N SER A 247 -29.00 5.23 9.39
CA SER A 247 -29.70 3.99 9.05
C SER A 247 -29.91 3.84 7.54
N PHE A 248 -30.08 4.97 6.82
CA PHE A 248 -30.11 4.98 5.36
C PHE A 248 -28.78 4.49 4.74
N PHE A 249 -27.62 4.87 5.27
CA PHE A 249 -26.33 4.39 4.76
C PHE A 249 -26.14 2.88 4.96
N VAL A 250 -26.53 2.37 6.14
CA VAL A 250 -26.52 0.93 6.42
C VAL A 250 -27.39 0.18 5.41
N LEU A 251 -28.60 0.68 5.17
CA LEU A 251 -29.52 0.10 4.20
C LEU A 251 -28.93 0.14 2.78
N MET A 252 -28.39 1.29 2.35
CA MET A 252 -27.82 1.45 1.01
C MET A 252 -26.58 0.59 0.78
N GLY A 253 -25.71 0.45 1.79
CA GLY A 253 -24.58 -0.47 1.77
C GLY A 253 -25.05 -1.93 1.64
N SER A 254 -26.03 -2.34 2.45
CA SER A 254 -26.55 -3.72 2.41
C SER A 254 -27.28 -4.08 1.10
N LEU A 255 -27.87 -3.09 0.42
CA LEU A 255 -28.61 -3.29 -0.83
C LEU A 255 -27.71 -3.38 -2.06
N LYS A 256 -26.45 -2.93 -1.97
CA LYS A 256 -25.55 -2.83 -3.12
C LYS A 256 -24.27 -3.62 -2.88
N LYS A 257 -23.68 -4.14 -3.95
CA LYS A 257 -22.43 -4.92 -3.91
C LYS A 257 -21.17 -4.05 -3.76
N SER A 258 -21.32 -2.84 -3.19
CA SER A 258 -20.28 -1.81 -3.12
C SER A 258 -19.82 -1.57 -1.68
N ALA A 259 -18.56 -1.18 -1.51
CA ALA A 259 -17.98 -0.81 -0.23
C ALA A 259 -18.19 0.69 0.14
N PHE A 260 -18.78 1.52 -0.72
CA PHE A 260 -18.72 2.98 -0.54
C PHE A 260 -19.46 3.46 0.71
N PHE A 261 -20.73 3.09 0.86
CA PHE A 261 -21.51 3.54 2.02
C PHE A 261 -21.10 2.86 3.32
N GLU A 262 -20.72 1.57 3.27
CA GLU A 262 -20.16 0.85 4.41
C GLU A 262 -18.83 1.46 4.87
N GLY A 263 -17.95 1.87 3.94
CA GLY A 263 -16.73 2.60 4.26
C GLY A 263 -17.00 3.98 4.87
N CYS A 264 -18.01 4.70 4.37
CA CYS A 264 -18.47 5.96 4.98
C CYS A 264 -19.01 5.74 6.40
N GLN A 265 -19.71 4.64 6.66
CA GLN A 265 -20.19 4.28 7.99
C GLN A 265 -19.03 4.06 8.96
N ILE A 266 -17.98 3.33 8.55
CA ILE A 266 -16.77 3.15 9.35
C ILE A 266 -16.11 4.51 9.64
N ALA A 267 -16.06 5.42 8.66
CA ALA A 267 -15.55 6.78 8.88
C ALA A 267 -16.32 7.53 9.99
N VAL A 268 -17.66 7.44 9.98
CA VAL A 268 -18.52 8.03 11.01
C VAL A 268 -18.26 7.39 12.37
N GLN A 269 -18.17 6.06 12.45
CA GLN A 269 -17.83 5.36 13.70
C GLN A 269 -16.47 5.82 14.24
N LEU A 270 -15.44 5.90 13.40
CA LEU A 270 -14.11 6.39 13.79
C LEU A 270 -14.15 7.83 14.32
N GLN A 271 -14.95 8.73 13.73
CA GLN A 271 -15.10 10.08 14.28
C GLN A 271 -15.83 10.11 15.62
N THR A 272 -16.81 9.23 15.85
CA THR A 272 -17.53 9.18 17.13
C THR A 272 -16.66 8.72 18.31
N LEU A 273 -15.54 8.02 18.05
CA LEU A 273 -14.60 7.59 19.09
C LEU A 273 -13.98 8.77 19.86
N LEU A 274 -13.79 9.93 19.20
CA LEU A 274 -13.28 11.15 19.83
C LEU A 274 -14.18 11.64 20.97
N GLY A 275 -15.49 11.42 20.86
CA GLY A 275 -16.47 11.82 21.89
C GLY A 275 -16.71 10.75 22.95
N GLN A 276 -16.64 9.46 22.60
CA GLN A 276 -17.01 8.36 23.50
C GLN A 276 -15.88 7.90 24.43
N PHE A 277 -14.62 7.93 23.98
CA PHE A 277 -13.50 7.30 24.69
C PHE A 277 -12.42 8.29 25.19
N ARG A 278 -12.69 9.60 25.17
CA ARG A 278 -11.69 10.66 25.41
C ARG A 278 -10.45 10.56 24.51
N TRP A 279 -10.61 9.99 23.33
CA TRP A 279 -9.53 9.91 22.34
C TRP A 279 -9.24 11.27 21.76
N ASP A 280 -7.97 11.54 21.52
CA ASP A 280 -7.58 12.60 20.62
C ASP A 280 -7.46 12.10 19.17
N HIS A 281 -7.14 13.02 18.26
CA HIS A 281 -6.96 12.65 16.86
C HIS A 281 -5.78 11.71 16.65
N GLU A 282 -4.72 11.82 17.47
CA GLU A 282 -3.54 10.96 17.35
C GLU A 282 -3.87 9.52 17.74
N ASP A 283 -4.65 9.29 18.79
CA ASP A 283 -5.14 7.96 19.18
C ASP A 283 -5.94 7.30 18.04
N LYS A 284 -6.89 8.04 17.45
CA LYS A 284 -7.69 7.57 16.32
C LYS A 284 -6.81 7.22 15.12
N TRP A 285 -5.87 8.11 14.75
CA TRP A 285 -4.98 7.87 13.62
C TRP A 285 -4.01 6.72 13.88
N LYS A 286 -3.58 6.53 15.13
CA LYS A 286 -2.76 5.39 15.53
C LYS A 286 -3.52 4.08 15.34
N LEU A 287 -4.79 4.00 15.76
CA LEU A 287 -5.64 2.83 15.48
C LEU A 287 -5.69 2.53 13.97
N ILE A 288 -5.98 3.54 13.15
CA ILE A 288 -6.07 3.38 11.69
C ILE A 288 -4.72 2.91 11.12
N ALA A 289 -3.60 3.46 11.58
CA ALA A 289 -2.27 3.04 11.16
C ALA A 289 -1.97 1.58 11.54
N GLU A 290 -2.31 1.15 12.76
CA GLU A 290 -2.13 -0.22 13.22
C GLU A 290 -2.94 -1.22 12.39
N VAL A 291 -4.18 -0.87 12.01
CA VAL A 291 -4.99 -1.68 11.10
C VAL A 291 -4.33 -1.82 9.72
N TRP A 292 -3.85 -0.72 9.14
CA TRP A 292 -3.14 -0.77 7.85
C TRP A 292 -1.83 -1.56 7.91
N LEU A 293 -1.09 -1.47 9.01
CA LEU A 293 0.13 -2.26 9.23
C LEU A 293 -0.16 -3.76 9.32
N ASP A 294 -1.26 -4.16 9.94
CA ASP A 294 -1.70 -5.55 9.95
C ASP A 294 -2.21 -6.03 8.59
N MET A 295 -2.94 -5.20 7.83
CA MET A 295 -3.31 -5.54 6.45
C MET A 295 -2.08 -5.68 5.55
N LEU A 296 -1.07 -4.80 5.71
CA LEU A 296 0.21 -4.89 5.02
C LEU A 296 0.95 -6.18 5.38
N THR A 297 0.95 -6.54 6.67
CA THR A 297 1.50 -7.82 7.17
C THR A 297 0.82 -9.01 6.50
N TYR A 298 -0.51 -8.99 6.48
CA TYR A 298 -1.32 -10.05 5.90
C TYR A 298 -1.01 -10.22 4.41
N VAL A 299 -1.05 -9.14 3.63
CA VAL A 299 -0.79 -9.19 2.19
C VAL A 299 0.63 -9.67 1.89
N ALA A 300 1.64 -9.17 2.61
CA ALA A 300 3.02 -9.61 2.43
C ALA A 300 3.21 -11.11 2.75
N ALA A 301 2.47 -11.65 3.73
CA ALA A 301 2.52 -13.08 4.06
C ALA A 301 1.84 -13.96 3.00
N GLN A 302 0.73 -13.50 2.42
CA GLN A 302 -0.02 -14.27 1.42
C GLN A 302 0.63 -14.22 0.04
N CYS A 303 1.16 -13.05 -0.36
CA CYS A 303 1.77 -12.83 -1.66
C CYS A 303 2.82 -13.92 -1.98
N SER A 304 2.77 -14.46 -3.20
CA SER A 304 3.70 -15.50 -3.61
C SER A 304 5.10 -14.92 -3.87
N TRP A 305 6.15 -15.71 -3.59
CA TRP A 305 7.51 -15.29 -3.92
C TRP A 305 7.73 -15.10 -5.42
N LYS A 306 6.94 -15.78 -6.26
CA LYS A 306 6.91 -15.55 -7.71
C LYS A 306 6.50 -14.10 -8.03
N GLU A 307 5.43 -13.62 -7.40
CA GLU A 307 4.95 -12.25 -7.63
C GLU A 307 5.88 -11.20 -7.01
N HIS A 308 6.43 -11.47 -5.81
CA HIS A 308 7.50 -10.64 -5.25
C HIS A 308 8.71 -10.53 -6.19
N ALA A 309 9.16 -11.65 -6.76
CA ALA A 309 10.28 -11.67 -7.70
C ALA A 309 9.96 -10.94 -9.02
N ARG A 310 8.71 -11.05 -9.52
CA ARG A 310 8.25 -10.32 -10.71
C ARG A 310 8.36 -8.80 -10.49
N GLN A 311 7.94 -8.30 -9.33
CA GLN A 311 8.00 -6.87 -9.03
C GLN A 311 9.43 -6.38 -8.72
N LEU A 312 10.31 -7.23 -8.19
CA LEU A 312 11.72 -6.87 -7.98
C LEU A 312 12.49 -6.61 -9.28
N GLN A 313 12.04 -7.15 -10.43
CA GLN A 313 12.63 -6.80 -11.73
C GLN A 313 12.48 -5.30 -12.04
N GLN A 314 11.53 -4.62 -11.40
CA GLN A 314 11.28 -3.19 -11.52
C GLN A 314 11.90 -2.38 -10.36
N GLY A 315 12.54 -3.06 -9.39
CA GLY A 315 13.43 -2.48 -8.39
C GLY A 315 12.80 -1.78 -7.18
N GLU A 316 11.51 -1.42 -7.22
CA GLU A 316 10.94 -0.44 -6.27
C GLU A 316 9.60 -0.87 -5.63
N GLU A 317 9.47 -2.14 -5.22
CA GLU A 317 8.23 -2.65 -4.58
C GLU A 317 8.34 -2.72 -3.04
N LEU A 318 7.49 -1.95 -2.34
CA LEU A 318 7.46 -1.88 -0.89
C LEU A 318 7.02 -3.20 -0.27
N LEU A 319 6.03 -3.87 -0.86
CA LEU A 319 5.51 -5.12 -0.30
C LEU A 319 6.61 -6.18 -0.22
N THR A 320 7.51 -6.20 -1.21
CA THR A 320 8.63 -7.12 -1.23
C THR A 320 9.67 -6.79 -0.16
N HIS A 321 9.98 -5.52 0.07
CA HIS A 321 10.85 -5.10 1.18
C HIS A 321 10.25 -5.48 2.54
N VAL A 322 8.93 -5.32 2.67
CA VAL A 322 8.17 -5.74 3.86
C VAL A 322 8.24 -7.27 4.06
N ALA A 323 8.00 -8.06 3.02
CA ALA A 323 8.08 -9.52 3.09
C ALA A 323 9.50 -10.00 3.46
N LEU A 324 10.53 -9.34 2.95
CA LEU A 324 11.93 -9.62 3.31
C LEU A 324 12.26 -9.23 4.75
N LEU A 325 11.75 -8.10 5.23
CA LEU A 325 11.86 -7.71 6.65
C LEU A 325 11.15 -8.72 7.56
N MET A 326 9.95 -9.16 7.19
CA MET A 326 9.23 -10.20 7.92
C MET A 326 10.03 -11.49 7.97
N ALA A 327 10.58 -11.94 6.83
CA ALA A 327 11.46 -13.11 6.78
C ALA A 327 12.71 -12.96 7.66
N HIS A 328 13.37 -11.79 7.62
CA HIS A 328 14.51 -11.47 8.49
C HIS A 328 14.17 -11.57 9.99
N LEU A 329 12.92 -11.28 10.37
CA LEU A 329 12.44 -11.34 11.75
C LEU A 329 11.85 -12.71 12.13
N GLY A 330 11.87 -13.70 11.22
CA GLY A 330 11.28 -15.02 11.43
C GLY A 330 9.76 -15.06 11.31
N LEU A 331 9.15 -14.01 10.75
CA LEU A 331 7.70 -13.86 10.55
C LEU A 331 7.29 -14.30 9.13
N SER A 332 7.78 -15.46 8.69
CA SER A 332 7.49 -15.98 7.34
C SER A 332 7.10 -17.45 7.39
N LYS A 333 6.03 -17.80 6.67
CA LYS A 333 5.61 -19.20 6.46
C LYS A 333 6.50 -19.91 5.42
N LYS A 334 7.23 -19.15 4.59
CA LYS A 334 7.89 -19.62 3.36
C LYS A 334 9.41 -19.60 3.42
N ILE A 335 9.99 -18.78 4.30
CA ILE A 335 11.45 -18.65 4.48
C ILE A 335 11.77 -18.97 5.92
N GLN A 336 12.73 -19.88 6.14
CA GLN A 336 13.18 -20.23 7.48
C GLN A 336 14.48 -19.50 7.80
N MET A 337 14.57 -19.01 9.04
CA MET A 337 15.85 -18.52 9.54
C MET A 337 16.76 -19.72 9.79
N VAL A 338 17.89 -19.78 9.11
CA VAL A 338 18.93 -20.76 9.45
C VAL A 338 19.71 -20.29 10.68
N PRO A 339 20.17 -21.21 11.53
CA PRO A 339 21.10 -20.87 12.60
C PRO A 339 22.31 -20.12 12.03
N LEU A 340 22.72 -19.05 12.71
CA LEU A 340 23.93 -18.34 12.33
C LEU A 340 25.13 -19.30 12.31
N PRO A 341 26.04 -19.19 11.33
CA PRO A 341 27.31 -19.90 11.37
C PRO A 341 28.01 -19.71 12.72
N LYS A 342 28.63 -20.76 13.29
CA LYS A 342 29.28 -20.72 14.62
C LYS A 342 30.18 -19.50 14.83
N ARG A 343 30.99 -19.15 13.81
CA ARG A 343 31.87 -17.96 13.82
C ARG A 343 31.15 -16.62 14.08
N LEU A 344 29.87 -16.51 13.74
CA LEU A 344 29.05 -15.32 13.99
C LEU A 344 28.37 -15.40 15.37
N GLN A 345 28.04 -16.61 15.84
CA GLN A 345 27.54 -16.82 17.20
C GLN A 345 28.61 -16.51 18.24
N GLU A 346 29.86 -16.88 17.99
CA GLU A 346 31.01 -16.66 18.89
C GLU A 346 31.33 -15.19 19.17
N VAL A 347 30.84 -14.28 18.32
CA VAL A 347 31.02 -12.83 18.46
C VAL A 347 29.71 -12.11 18.78
N ASP A 348 28.68 -12.85 19.22
CA ASP A 348 27.33 -12.33 19.51
C ASP A 348 26.77 -11.47 18.36
N TYR A 349 27.03 -11.86 17.11
CA TYR A 349 26.58 -11.09 15.95
C TYR A 349 25.06 -11.14 15.82
N GLU A 350 24.42 -9.97 15.87
CA GLU A 350 23.01 -9.80 15.55
C GLU A 350 22.84 -9.25 14.12
N PRO A 351 22.26 -10.03 13.19
CA PRO A 351 21.95 -9.55 11.85
C PRO A 351 21.06 -8.31 11.92
N THR A 352 21.51 -7.22 11.30
CA THR A 352 20.73 -5.98 11.20
C THR A 352 20.02 -5.90 9.86
N PHE A 353 18.77 -5.45 9.87
CA PHE A 353 18.02 -5.16 8.63
C PHE A 353 18.37 -3.77 8.09
N TYR A 354 18.66 -3.70 6.80
CA TYR A 354 18.97 -2.45 6.09
C TYR A 354 18.01 -2.30 4.91
N TRP A 355 17.17 -1.26 4.93
CA TRP A 355 16.22 -0.96 3.85
C TRP A 355 16.90 -0.71 2.50
N ASP A 356 18.15 -0.23 2.53
CA ASP A 356 18.98 0.09 1.37
C ASP A 356 19.98 -1.02 0.98
N ARG A 357 20.05 -2.14 1.71
CA ARG A 357 21.08 -3.19 1.50
C ARG A 357 20.52 -4.60 1.59
N LEU A 358 19.51 -4.88 0.77
CA LEU A 358 18.91 -6.20 0.67
C LEU A 358 19.89 -7.28 0.20
N ASP A 359 20.95 -6.92 -0.53
CA ASP A 359 22.03 -7.80 -0.98
C ASP A 359 22.75 -8.52 0.17
N ARG A 360 22.59 -8.05 1.41
CA ARG A 360 23.18 -8.67 2.61
C ARG A 360 22.30 -9.75 3.24
N LEU A 361 21.00 -9.77 2.95
CA LEU A 361 20.02 -10.72 3.48
C LEU A 361 20.25 -12.19 3.05
N PRO A 362 20.70 -12.51 1.81
CA PRO A 362 20.88 -13.90 1.36
C PRO A 362 21.88 -14.71 2.18
N SER A 363 22.75 -14.06 2.95
CA SER A 363 23.79 -14.74 3.72
C SER A 363 23.25 -15.55 4.92
N TYR A 364 21.98 -15.38 5.30
CA TYR A 364 21.37 -16.05 6.47
C TYR A 364 19.87 -16.35 6.35
N LEU A 365 19.27 -16.23 5.15
CA LEU A 365 17.91 -16.70 4.86
C LEU A 365 18.02 -17.94 3.96
N ALA A 366 17.32 -19.03 4.29
CA ALA A 366 17.28 -20.26 3.49
C ALA A 366 15.86 -20.68 3.11
#